data_AF-A0A7X3ZYF7-F1
#
_entry.id   AF-A0A7X3ZYF7-F1
#
_cell.length_a   1.000
_cell.length_b   1.000
_cell.length_c   1.000
_cell.angle_alpha   90.00
_cell.angle_beta   90.00
_cell.angle_gamma   90.00
#
_symmetry.space_group_name_H-M   'P 1'
#
loop_
_entity.id
_entity.type
_entity.pdbx_description
1 polymer ?
#
loop_
_entity_poly.entity_id
_entity_poly.type
_entity_poly.pdbx_seq_one_letter_code
_entity_poly.pdbx_strand_id
1 'polypeptide(L)'
;MQTDLSVQPEGSVLADPGQIEQAAAMMNVPVQAQARRDSKGGLIYGDPDHGGQDEAFVEFYRNPVADADYIRKEFPGDRFFKVDRPVTEEDKLEYARKWALYQQSEDQTKGQTRLRNVTWLDEAMKARLAEKRVFTLEQLAGLTDTHLDHLGPGVAKVRDKARGALARQQQFDQKDAMVERITALEGQNESVLAENAKLQETVKALMARVEGQAPATKAKGTAKDDGKA
;
A
#
# COMPACT_ATOMS: atom_id res chain seq x y z
N MET A 1 -34.83 38.31 -2.48
CA MET A 1 -33.56 38.27 -3.23
C MET A 1 -32.68 37.26 -2.52
N GLN A 2 -32.63 36.04 -3.08
CA GLN A 2 -31.80 34.91 -2.65
C GLN A 2 -30.60 34.87 -3.57
N THR A 3 -29.40 34.69 -3.02
CA THR A 3 -28.32 34.00 -3.73
C THR A 3 -27.57 33.13 -2.72
N ASP A 4 -27.65 31.85 -3.02
CA ASP A 4 -27.09 30.67 -2.37
C ASP A 4 -25.57 30.62 -2.58
N LEU A 5 -24.82 30.24 -1.55
CA LEU A 5 -23.37 30.01 -1.63
C LEU A 5 -23.14 28.50 -1.43
N SER A 6 -23.16 27.76 -2.53
CA SER A 6 -22.79 26.34 -2.57
C SER A 6 -21.30 26.24 -2.92
N VAL A 7 -20.52 25.65 -2.01
CA VAL A 7 -19.13 25.28 -2.21
C VAL A 7 -19.09 23.83 -2.72
N GLN A 8 -18.48 23.61 -3.89
CA GLN A 8 -18.00 22.30 -4.34
C GLN A 8 -16.56 22.39 -4.86
N PRO A 9 -15.74 21.32 -4.73
CA PRO A 9 -14.30 21.33 -4.95
C PRO A 9 -13.91 21.13 -6.42
N GLU A 10 -12.91 21.87 -6.89
CA GLU A 10 -12.37 21.72 -8.24
C GLU A 10 -11.54 20.44 -8.39
N GLY A 11 -12.04 19.53 -9.22
CA GLY A 11 -11.44 19.34 -10.55
C GLY A 11 -10.02 18.77 -10.60
N SER A 12 -9.95 17.45 -10.54
CA SER A 12 -8.85 16.63 -11.05
C SER A 12 -8.54 16.99 -12.52
N VAL A 13 -7.36 17.54 -12.78
CA VAL A 13 -6.85 17.68 -14.16
C VAL A 13 -6.24 16.34 -14.55
N LEU A 14 -7.05 15.47 -15.17
CA LEU A 14 -6.57 14.34 -15.94
C LEU A 14 -5.70 14.90 -17.08
N ALA A 15 -4.39 14.67 -17.01
CA ALA A 15 -3.51 14.88 -18.15
C ALA A 15 -3.91 13.90 -19.25
N ASP A 16 -4.21 14.46 -20.43
CA ASP A 16 -4.59 13.74 -21.64
C ASP A 16 -3.47 12.77 -22.08
N PRO A 17 -3.72 11.45 -22.18
CA PRO A 17 -2.70 10.45 -22.52
C PRO A 17 -2.06 10.68 -23.91
N GLY A 18 -2.66 11.51 -24.78
CA GLY A 18 -2.10 11.85 -26.09
C GLY A 18 -0.87 12.77 -26.06
N GLN A 19 -0.64 13.54 -24.99
CA GLN A 19 0.53 14.45 -24.94
C GLN A 19 1.82 13.78 -24.46
N ILE A 20 1.73 12.63 -23.79
CA ILE A 20 2.91 11.87 -23.33
C ILE A 20 3.55 11.09 -24.51
N GLU A 21 2.77 10.68 -25.50
CA GLU A 21 3.30 10.00 -26.71
C GLU A 21 4.09 10.94 -27.63
N GLN A 22 3.76 12.22 -27.70
CA GLN A 22 4.51 13.16 -28.55
C GLN A 22 5.90 13.50 -27.99
N ALA A 23 6.08 13.46 -26.66
CA ALA A 23 7.41 13.60 -26.05
C ALA A 23 8.27 12.34 -26.24
N ALA A 24 7.65 11.14 -26.26
CA ALA A 24 8.34 9.88 -26.52
C ALA A 24 8.76 9.72 -28.00
N ALA A 25 7.99 10.30 -28.93
CA ALA A 25 8.28 10.22 -30.37
C ALA A 25 9.45 11.12 -30.84
N MET A 26 9.84 12.15 -30.07
CA MET A 26 10.96 13.02 -30.41
C MET A 26 12.32 12.53 -29.88
N MET A 27 12.35 11.50 -29.03
CA MET A 27 13.57 10.83 -28.59
C MET A 27 13.71 9.46 -29.25
N ASN A 28 13.83 9.45 -30.58
CA ASN A 28 14.29 8.28 -31.32
C ASN A 28 15.79 8.06 -31.07
N VAL A 29 16.15 7.63 -29.86
CA VAL A 29 17.48 7.07 -29.60
C VAL A 29 17.42 5.62 -30.04
N PRO A 30 18.11 5.25 -31.14
CA PRO A 30 18.08 3.88 -31.62
C PRO A 30 18.67 2.95 -30.55
N VAL A 31 17.86 2.00 -30.07
CA VAL A 31 18.33 0.85 -29.28
C VAL A 31 19.11 -0.08 -30.22
N GLN A 32 20.34 0.31 -30.55
CA GLN A 32 21.38 -0.64 -30.92
C GLN A 32 22.32 -0.77 -29.73
N ALA A 33 21.88 -1.52 -28.73
CA ALA A 33 22.79 -2.06 -27.71
C ALA A 33 23.72 -3.07 -28.40
N GLN A 34 24.83 -2.58 -28.98
CA GLN A 34 25.90 -3.44 -29.44
C GLN A 34 26.59 -4.03 -28.21
N ALA A 35 26.20 -5.25 -27.83
CA ALA A 35 26.87 -6.01 -26.79
C ALA A 35 28.31 -6.30 -27.22
N ARG A 36 29.29 -5.61 -26.62
CA ARG A 36 30.70 -6.00 -26.72
C ARG A 36 31.04 -6.96 -25.59
N ARG A 37 31.54 -8.13 -25.95
CA ARG A 37 32.09 -9.14 -25.03
C ARG A 37 33.51 -8.73 -24.66
N ASP A 38 33.87 -8.84 -23.39
CA ASP A 38 35.27 -8.72 -22.97
C ASP A 38 36.10 -9.92 -23.46
N SER A 39 37.41 -9.86 -23.27
CA SER A 39 38.36 -10.92 -23.63
C SER A 39 38.16 -12.23 -22.85
N LYS A 40 37.20 -12.27 -21.90
CA LYS A 40 36.83 -13.44 -21.09
C LYS A 40 35.36 -13.85 -21.27
N GLY A 41 34.63 -13.25 -22.21
CA GLY A 41 33.24 -13.59 -22.53
C GLY A 41 32.16 -13.06 -21.58
N GLY A 42 32.51 -12.12 -20.69
CA GLY A 42 31.56 -11.44 -19.79
C GLY A 42 30.69 -10.41 -20.53
N LEU A 43 29.40 -10.38 -20.20
CA LEU A 43 28.46 -9.34 -20.63
C LEU A 43 28.72 -8.08 -19.79
N ILE A 44 29.39 -7.09 -20.37
CA ILE A 44 29.53 -5.78 -19.74
C ILE A 44 28.29 -4.95 -20.14
N TYR A 45 27.39 -4.70 -19.18
CA TYR A 45 26.40 -3.63 -19.30
C TYR A 45 27.09 -2.31 -18.97
N GLY A 46 27.94 -1.84 -19.88
CA GLY A 46 28.56 -0.52 -19.82
C GLY A 46 27.79 0.42 -20.73
N ASP A 47 27.27 1.50 -20.16
CA ASP A 47 26.72 2.62 -20.93
C ASP A 47 27.85 3.24 -21.75
N PRO A 48 27.68 3.53 -23.06
CA PRO A 48 28.76 4.07 -23.87
C PRO A 48 29.05 5.56 -23.65
N ASP A 49 28.12 6.31 -23.04
CA ASP A 49 28.19 7.78 -23.01
C ASP A 49 28.90 8.38 -21.79
N HIS A 50 29.19 7.59 -20.76
CA HIS A 50 29.99 8.02 -19.61
C HIS A 50 31.11 7.01 -19.40
N GLY A 51 32.30 7.39 -19.88
CA GLY A 51 33.50 6.59 -19.80
C GLY A 51 34.40 7.10 -18.68
N GLY A 52 34.60 6.28 -17.65
CA GLY A 52 35.67 6.46 -16.68
C GLY A 52 35.65 5.39 -15.61
N GLN A 53 36.80 4.81 -15.28
CA GLN A 53 36.97 3.85 -14.17
C GLN A 53 36.76 4.50 -12.78
N ASP A 54 36.24 5.73 -12.74
CA ASP A 54 36.05 6.62 -11.59
C ASP A 54 34.55 6.92 -11.31
N GLU A 55 33.61 6.28 -12.02
CA GLU A 55 32.19 6.57 -11.86
C GLU A 55 31.60 5.96 -10.59
N ALA A 56 31.00 6.81 -9.77
CA ALA A 56 30.28 6.38 -8.58
C ALA A 56 29.22 5.31 -8.94
N PHE A 57 29.21 4.21 -8.19
CA PHE A 57 28.11 3.27 -8.20
C PHE A 57 26.87 3.95 -7.63
N VAL A 58 25.96 4.32 -8.52
CA VAL A 58 24.68 4.96 -8.17
C VAL A 58 23.55 3.95 -8.26
N GLU A 59 22.79 3.83 -7.19
CA GLU A 59 21.62 2.95 -7.05
C GLU A 59 20.43 3.73 -6.48
N PHE A 60 19.26 3.57 -7.09
CA PHE A 60 17.99 4.07 -6.57
C PHE A 60 17.23 2.94 -5.86
N TYR A 61 16.62 3.25 -4.72
CA TYR A 61 15.85 2.27 -3.95
C TYR A 61 14.78 2.95 -3.09
N ARG A 62 13.68 2.24 -2.82
CA ARG A 62 12.66 2.68 -1.86
C ARG A 62 13.08 2.36 -0.44
N ASN A 63 13.10 3.35 0.43
CA ASN A 63 13.37 3.16 1.85
C ASN A 63 12.08 2.68 2.55
N PRO A 64 12.07 1.48 3.17
CA PRO A 64 10.86 0.92 3.78
C PRO A 64 10.41 1.66 5.05
N VAL A 65 11.30 2.41 5.71
CA VAL A 65 10.98 3.12 6.95
C VAL A 65 10.39 4.50 6.65
N ALA A 66 10.97 5.20 5.68
CA ALA A 66 10.55 6.55 5.29
C ALA A 66 9.46 6.54 4.19
N ASP A 67 9.20 5.38 3.59
CA ASP A 67 8.32 5.19 2.43
C ASP A 67 8.57 6.16 1.26
N ALA A 68 9.86 6.48 1.03
CA ALA A 68 10.30 7.44 0.02
C ALA A 68 11.50 6.88 -0.77
N ASP A 69 11.72 7.46 -1.94
CA ASP A 69 12.81 7.06 -2.84
C ASP A 69 14.14 7.68 -2.38
N TYR A 70 15.18 6.84 -2.30
CA TYR A 70 16.52 7.19 -1.86
C TYR A 70 17.54 6.86 -2.96
N ILE A 71 18.63 7.61 -2.95
CA ILE A 71 19.79 7.42 -3.81
C ILE A 71 21.01 7.04 -2.95
N ARG A 72 21.67 5.96 -3.34
CA ARG A 72 22.96 5.54 -2.81
C ARG A 72 24.05 5.77 -3.84
N LYS A 73 25.08 6.55 -3.49
CA LYS A 73 26.28 6.75 -4.33
C LYS A 73 27.49 6.18 -3.59
N GLU A 74 28.19 5.22 -4.18
CA GLU A 74 29.46 4.67 -3.68
C GLU A 74 30.58 4.98 -4.66
N PHE A 75 31.68 5.60 -4.21
CA PHE A 75 32.74 6.03 -5.12
C PHE A 75 33.83 4.97 -5.23
N PRO A 76 34.21 4.54 -6.45
CA PRO A 76 35.31 3.62 -6.63
C PRO A 76 36.60 4.27 -6.10
N GLY A 77 37.31 3.58 -5.20
CA GLY A 77 38.55 4.08 -4.59
C GLY A 77 38.40 4.59 -3.15
N ASP A 78 37.20 4.98 -2.70
CA ASP A 78 36.94 5.33 -1.31
C ASP A 78 35.78 4.53 -0.73
N ARG A 79 36.12 3.51 0.07
CA ARG A 79 35.14 2.61 0.73
C ARG A 79 34.33 3.28 1.82
N PHE A 80 34.80 4.42 2.35
CA PHE A 80 34.15 5.13 3.44
C PHE A 80 33.21 6.21 2.92
N PHE A 81 33.43 6.68 1.70
CA PHE A 81 32.59 7.70 1.11
C PHE A 81 31.34 7.10 0.45
N LYS A 82 30.28 6.99 1.27
CA LYS A 82 28.95 6.56 0.86
C LYS A 82 27.95 7.69 1.10
N VAL A 83 27.25 8.09 0.05
CA VAL A 83 26.15 9.05 0.15
C VAL A 83 24.84 8.28 0.13
N ASP A 84 24.04 8.38 1.19
CA ASP A 84 22.70 7.80 1.27
C ASP A 84 21.72 8.90 1.71
N ARG A 85 20.86 9.34 0.77
CA ARG A 85 19.93 10.46 0.99
C ARG A 85 18.66 10.31 0.15
N PRO A 86 17.57 11.03 0.48
CA PRO A 86 16.38 11.10 -0.37
C PRO A 86 16.74 11.58 -1.79
N VAL A 87 16.04 11.04 -2.79
CA VAL A 87 16.17 11.43 -4.19
C VAL A 87 15.69 12.87 -4.38
N THR A 88 16.47 13.68 -5.10
CA THR A 88 16.03 14.99 -5.57
C THR A 88 15.74 14.97 -7.07
N GLU A 89 15.05 16.00 -7.59
CA GLU A 89 14.77 16.11 -9.03
C GLU A 89 16.05 16.22 -9.86
N GLU A 90 17.10 16.84 -9.31
CA GLU A 90 18.40 16.91 -9.95
C GLU A 90 19.02 15.52 -10.14
N ASP A 91 18.91 14.62 -9.16
CA ASP A 91 19.43 13.24 -9.31
C ASP A 91 18.67 12.46 -10.39
N LYS A 92 17.36 12.72 -10.54
CA LYS A 92 16.55 12.08 -11.60
C LYS A 92 17.00 12.54 -12.98
N LEU A 93 17.40 13.81 -13.12
CA LEU A 93 17.95 14.33 -14.37
C LEU A 93 19.39 13.84 -14.60
N GLU A 94 20.23 13.90 -13.58
CA GLU A 94 21.65 13.49 -13.64
C GLU A 94 21.79 12.00 -13.99
N TYR A 95 20.92 11.15 -13.44
CA TYR A 95 20.93 9.70 -13.68
C TYR A 95 19.64 9.21 -14.33
N ALA A 96 19.12 9.95 -15.32
CA ALA A 96 17.84 9.67 -15.98
C ALA A 96 17.67 8.22 -16.44
N ARG A 97 18.73 7.60 -16.99
CA ARG A 97 18.68 6.20 -17.43
C ARG A 97 18.51 5.22 -16.26
N LYS A 98 19.24 5.43 -15.16
CA LYS A 98 19.15 4.59 -13.96
C LYS A 98 17.81 4.81 -13.25
N TRP A 99 17.31 6.04 -13.25
CA TRP A 99 15.98 6.37 -12.75
C TRP A 99 14.87 5.66 -13.54
N ALA A 100 14.94 5.67 -14.88
CA ALA A 100 13.96 4.98 -15.72
C ALA A 100 13.96 3.45 -15.47
N LEU A 101 15.14 2.84 -15.33
CA LEU A 101 15.26 1.42 -14.97
C LEU A 101 14.69 1.14 -13.57
N TYR A 102 14.94 2.02 -12.61
CA TYR A 102 14.39 1.91 -11.27
C TYR A 102 12.86 1.97 -11.28
N GLN A 103 12.27 2.95 -11.97
CA GLN A 103 10.83 3.09 -12.12
C GLN A 103 10.19 1.87 -12.79
N GLN A 104 10.80 1.35 -13.86
CA GLN A 104 10.33 0.12 -14.51
C GLN A 104 10.36 -1.09 -13.56
N SER A 105 11.37 -1.17 -12.69
CA SER A 105 11.46 -2.23 -11.68
C SER A 105 10.49 -2.03 -10.50
N GLU A 106 10.21 -0.79 -10.11
CA GLU A 106 9.17 -0.45 -9.11
C GLU A 106 7.79 -0.86 -9.61
N ASP A 107 7.44 -0.52 -10.85
CA ASP A 107 6.14 -0.87 -11.41
C ASP A 107 5.92 -2.40 -11.45
N GLN A 108 6.97 -3.17 -11.73
CA GLN A 108 6.90 -4.64 -11.70
C GLN A 108 6.83 -5.23 -10.29
N THR A 109 7.25 -4.48 -9.27
CA THR A 109 7.34 -4.95 -7.87
C THR A 109 6.38 -4.23 -6.92
N LYS A 110 5.49 -3.39 -7.46
CA LYS A 110 4.53 -2.60 -6.68
C LYS A 110 3.62 -3.51 -5.86
N GLY A 111 3.61 -3.33 -4.55
CA GLY A 111 2.85 -4.15 -3.61
C GLY A 111 3.43 -5.55 -3.34
N GLN A 112 4.64 -5.84 -3.83
CA GLN A 112 5.33 -7.11 -3.59
C GLN A 112 6.52 -6.93 -2.64
N THR A 113 6.81 -7.96 -1.86
CA THR A 113 7.92 -7.93 -0.91
C THR A 113 9.24 -8.18 -1.63
N ARG A 114 10.08 -7.15 -1.76
CA ARG A 114 11.40 -7.27 -2.39
C ARG A 114 12.32 -8.21 -1.60
N LEU A 115 13.01 -9.11 -2.31
CA LEU A 115 13.97 -10.05 -1.71
C LEU A 115 15.12 -9.34 -0.99
N ARG A 116 15.49 -8.12 -1.40
CA ARG A 116 16.51 -7.31 -0.72
C ARG A 116 16.16 -7.03 0.74
N ASN A 117 14.87 -6.80 1.01
CA ASN A 117 14.36 -6.44 2.34
C ASN A 117 14.16 -7.68 3.24
N VAL A 118 14.33 -8.89 2.70
CA VAL A 118 14.15 -10.13 3.44
C VAL A 118 15.39 -10.43 4.28
N THR A 119 15.28 -10.30 5.59
CA THR A 119 16.41 -10.42 6.55
C THR A 119 16.89 -11.85 6.77
N TRP A 120 16.02 -12.84 6.60
CA TRP A 120 16.35 -14.25 6.85
C TRP A 120 17.03 -14.95 5.66
N LEU A 121 17.14 -14.25 4.53
CA LEU A 121 17.73 -14.74 3.30
C LEU A 121 19.17 -14.22 3.19
N ASP A 122 20.10 -15.13 2.89
CA ASP A 122 21.51 -14.79 2.75
C ASP A 122 21.76 -13.92 1.50
N GLU A 123 22.72 -12.99 1.57
CA GLU A 123 23.04 -12.06 0.48
C GLU A 123 23.55 -12.81 -0.76
N ALA A 124 24.32 -13.89 -0.58
CA ALA A 124 24.75 -14.73 -1.71
C ALA A 124 23.55 -15.39 -2.41
N MET A 125 22.53 -15.80 -1.65
CA MET A 125 21.31 -16.36 -2.22
C MET A 125 20.46 -15.28 -2.92
N LYS A 126 20.38 -14.06 -2.36
CA LYS A 126 19.72 -12.91 -3.01
C LYS A 126 20.39 -12.58 -4.35
N ALA A 127 21.71 -12.52 -4.40
CA ALA A 127 22.46 -12.26 -5.63
C ALA A 127 22.19 -13.33 -6.69
N ARG A 128 22.17 -14.61 -6.29
CA ARG A 128 21.85 -15.73 -7.19
C ARG A 128 20.43 -15.65 -7.75
N LEU A 129 19.45 -15.29 -6.92
CA LEU A 129 18.06 -15.12 -7.34
C LEU A 129 17.91 -13.92 -8.29
N ALA A 130 18.60 -12.82 -8.00
CA ALA A 130 18.63 -11.65 -8.87
C ALA A 130 19.22 -11.97 -10.26
N GLU A 131 20.26 -12.81 -10.33
CA GLU A 131 20.83 -13.29 -11.61
C GLU A 131 19.77 -14.02 -12.47
N LYS A 132 18.84 -14.73 -11.82
CA LYS A 132 17.72 -15.42 -12.49
C LYS A 132 16.46 -14.56 -12.60
N ARG A 133 16.58 -13.24 -12.39
CA ARG A 133 15.48 -12.27 -12.47
C ARG A 133 14.34 -12.54 -11.49
N VAL A 134 14.65 -13.14 -10.34
CA VAL A 134 13.73 -13.27 -9.22
C VAL A 134 14.06 -12.16 -8.23
N PHE A 135 13.16 -11.20 -8.10
CA PHE A 135 13.37 -9.99 -7.29
C PHE A 135 12.42 -9.89 -6.10
N THR A 136 11.31 -10.63 -6.11
CA THR A 136 10.28 -10.57 -5.05
C THR A 136 10.04 -11.92 -4.38
N LEU A 137 9.50 -11.87 -3.17
CA LEU A 137 9.20 -13.03 -2.34
C LEU A 137 8.06 -13.87 -2.96
N GLU A 138 7.12 -13.20 -3.61
CA GLU A 138 5.98 -13.75 -4.33
C GLU A 138 6.45 -14.50 -5.58
N GLN A 139 7.36 -13.92 -6.35
CA GLN A 139 8.00 -14.60 -7.49
C GLN A 139 8.73 -15.85 -7.03
N LEU A 140 9.52 -15.76 -5.95
CA LEU A 140 10.22 -16.89 -5.37
C LEU A 140 9.26 -18.00 -4.92
N ALA A 141 8.17 -17.65 -4.24
CA ALA A 141 7.16 -18.60 -3.78
C ALA A 141 6.41 -19.30 -4.95
N GLY A 142 6.26 -18.60 -6.07
CA GLY A 142 5.62 -19.07 -7.30
C GLY A 142 6.49 -19.93 -8.21
N LEU A 143 7.78 -20.10 -7.91
CA LEU A 143 8.67 -20.93 -8.74
C LEU A 143 8.25 -22.40 -8.76
N THR A 144 8.17 -22.95 -9.97
CA THR A 144 7.95 -24.38 -10.23
C THR A 144 9.21 -25.19 -9.93
N ASP A 145 9.05 -26.48 -9.66
CA ASP A 145 10.18 -27.37 -9.33
C ASP A 145 11.22 -27.42 -10.47
N THR A 146 10.79 -27.33 -11.73
CA THR A 146 11.70 -27.24 -12.89
C THR A 146 12.64 -26.04 -12.82
N HIS A 147 12.16 -24.89 -12.37
CA HIS A 147 13.01 -23.70 -12.21
C HIS A 147 13.97 -23.87 -11.03
N LEU A 148 13.55 -24.57 -9.96
CA LEU A 148 14.38 -24.83 -8.79
C LEU A 148 15.60 -25.68 -9.10
N ASP A 149 15.47 -26.67 -9.99
CA ASP A 149 16.59 -27.53 -10.39
C ASP A 149 17.73 -26.72 -11.03
N HIS A 150 17.39 -25.70 -11.83
CA HIS A 150 18.36 -24.79 -12.45
C HIS A 150 18.93 -23.75 -11.49
N LEU A 151 18.21 -23.47 -10.40
CA LEU A 151 18.61 -22.56 -9.33
C LEU A 151 19.53 -23.25 -8.30
N GLY A 152 19.67 -24.56 -8.36
CA GLY A 152 20.65 -25.33 -7.60
C GLY A 152 20.24 -25.67 -6.15
N PRO A 153 21.17 -26.25 -5.38
CA PRO A 153 20.84 -26.87 -4.10
C PRO A 153 20.39 -25.84 -3.06
N GLY A 154 19.37 -26.19 -2.28
CA GLY A 154 18.87 -25.39 -1.16
C GLY A 154 17.79 -24.37 -1.50
N VAL A 155 17.54 -24.08 -2.79
CA VAL A 155 16.53 -23.09 -3.20
C VAL A 155 15.10 -23.57 -2.93
N ALA A 156 14.85 -24.89 -2.98
CA ALA A 156 13.56 -25.46 -2.59
C ALA A 156 13.17 -25.11 -1.14
N LYS A 157 14.10 -25.22 -0.18
CA LYS A 157 13.86 -24.86 1.22
C LYS A 157 13.59 -23.35 1.38
N VAL A 158 14.28 -22.54 0.58
CA VAL A 158 14.11 -21.08 0.55
C VAL A 158 12.74 -20.70 0.01
N ARG A 159 12.25 -21.37 -1.05
CA ARG A 159 10.89 -21.22 -1.57
C ARG A 159 9.85 -21.58 -0.51
N ASP A 160 10.01 -22.71 0.18
CA ASP A 160 9.02 -23.15 1.17
C ASP A 160 8.97 -22.18 2.36
N LYS A 161 10.12 -21.63 2.75
CA LYS A 161 10.21 -20.56 3.74
C LYS A 161 9.55 -19.27 3.26
N ALA A 162 9.68 -18.92 1.98
CA ALA A 162 9.00 -17.78 1.36
C ALA A 162 7.47 -17.96 1.38
N ARG A 163 6.96 -19.15 1.00
CA ARG A 163 5.54 -19.49 1.09
C ARG A 163 5.01 -19.36 2.51
N GLY A 164 5.75 -19.88 3.50
CA GLY A 164 5.40 -19.75 4.91
C GLY A 164 5.41 -18.29 5.41
N ALA A 165 6.33 -17.46 4.90
CA ALA A 165 6.37 -16.04 5.25
C ALA A 165 5.16 -15.29 4.69
N LEU A 166 4.80 -15.51 3.42
CA LEU A 166 3.61 -14.91 2.80
C LEU A 166 2.32 -15.37 3.49
N ALA A 167 2.21 -16.65 3.85
CA ALA A 167 1.06 -17.15 4.59
C ALA A 167 0.92 -16.50 5.98
N ARG A 168 2.04 -16.28 6.69
CA ARG A 168 2.02 -15.56 7.96
C ARG A 168 1.62 -14.10 7.77
N GLN A 169 2.13 -13.44 6.75
CA GLN A 169 1.77 -12.05 6.43
C GLN A 169 0.26 -11.92 6.21
N GLN A 170 -0.33 -12.79 5.37
CA GLN A 170 -1.78 -12.81 5.16
C GLN A 170 -2.58 -13.06 6.45
N GLN A 171 -2.05 -13.86 7.38
CA GLN A 171 -2.70 -14.08 8.68
C GLN A 171 -2.62 -12.85 9.58
N PHE A 172 -1.54 -12.07 9.52
CA PHE A 172 -1.43 -10.80 10.24
C PHE A 172 -2.40 -9.76 9.66
N ASP A 173 -2.43 -9.61 8.33
CA ASP A 173 -3.36 -8.69 7.66
C ASP A 173 -4.83 -9.01 8.00
N GLN A 174 -5.18 -10.30 8.04
CA GLN A 174 -6.52 -10.74 8.46
C GLN A 174 -6.83 -10.45 9.93
N LYS A 175 -5.83 -10.59 10.81
CA LYS A 175 -6.01 -10.28 12.24
C LYS A 175 -6.21 -8.79 12.46
N ASP A 176 -5.43 -7.94 11.78
CA ASP A 176 -5.57 -6.49 11.90
C ASP A 176 -6.95 -6.03 11.39
N ALA A 177 -7.40 -6.56 10.25
CA ALA A 177 -8.76 -6.33 9.76
C ALA A 177 -9.85 -6.84 10.73
N MET A 178 -9.60 -7.95 11.42
CA MET A 178 -10.52 -8.48 12.43
C MET A 178 -10.57 -7.59 13.67
N VAL A 179 -9.43 -7.08 14.12
CA VAL A 179 -9.35 -6.15 15.26
C VAL A 179 -10.10 -4.85 14.95
N GLU A 180 -9.89 -4.27 13.77
CA GLU A 180 -10.63 -3.08 13.33
C GLU A 180 -12.15 -3.33 13.27
N ARG A 181 -12.56 -4.53 12.84
CA ARG A 181 -13.98 -4.89 12.85
C ARG A 181 -14.55 -5.05 14.26
N ILE A 182 -13.77 -5.60 15.19
CA ILE A 182 -14.18 -5.75 16.59
C ILE A 182 -14.39 -4.36 17.21
N THR A 183 -13.45 -3.43 17.04
CA THR A 183 -13.57 -2.07 17.59
C THR A 183 -14.76 -1.32 16.97
N ALA A 184 -15.01 -1.48 15.68
CA ALA A 184 -16.19 -0.91 15.03
C ALA A 184 -17.51 -1.50 15.58
N LEU A 185 -17.58 -2.81 15.81
CA LEU A 185 -18.75 -3.47 16.38
C LEU A 185 -18.99 -3.07 17.85
N GLU A 186 -17.93 -2.88 18.63
CA GLU A 186 -18.03 -2.37 20.00
C GLU A 186 -18.63 -0.95 20.02
N GLY A 187 -18.18 -0.08 19.12
CA GLY A 187 -18.77 1.26 18.97
C GLY A 187 -20.24 1.24 18.55
N GLN A 188 -20.63 0.31 17.67
CA GLN A 188 -22.04 0.11 17.30
C GLN A 188 -22.90 -0.38 18.46
N ASN A 189 -22.40 -1.33 19.25
CA ASN A 189 -23.10 -1.82 20.43
C ASN A 189 -23.33 -0.72 21.46
N GLU A 190 -22.36 0.18 21.65
CA GLU A 190 -22.51 1.32 22.55
C GLU A 190 -23.59 2.30 22.06
N SER A 191 -23.63 2.60 20.76
CA SER A 191 -24.70 3.44 20.17
C SER A 191 -26.09 2.80 20.33
N VAL A 192 -26.20 1.50 20.04
CA VAL A 192 -27.47 0.77 20.18
C VAL A 192 -27.92 0.69 21.64
N LEU A 193 -27.00 0.55 22.59
CA LEU A 193 -27.30 0.61 24.02
C LEU A 193 -27.84 1.99 24.41
N ALA A 194 -27.24 3.07 23.93
CA ALA A 194 -27.70 4.44 24.17
C ALA A 194 -29.09 4.72 23.57
N GLU A 195 -29.36 4.20 22.36
CA GLU A 195 -30.68 4.30 21.73
C GLU A 195 -31.75 3.51 22.49
N ASN A 196 -31.43 2.28 22.91
CA ASN A 196 -32.35 1.46 23.71
C ASN A 196 -32.69 2.14 25.04
N ALA A 197 -31.72 2.77 25.71
CA ALA A 197 -31.97 3.51 26.94
C ALA A 197 -32.96 4.67 26.71
N LYS A 198 -32.77 5.45 25.64
CA LYS A 198 -33.70 6.54 25.27
C LYS A 198 -35.09 6.00 24.91
N LEU A 199 -35.16 4.93 24.14
CA LEU A 199 -36.44 4.31 23.76
C LEU A 199 -37.20 3.82 24.99
N GLN A 200 -36.52 3.15 25.93
CA GLN A 200 -37.13 2.73 27.20
C GLN A 200 -37.67 3.92 28.01
N GLU A 201 -36.94 5.03 28.03
CA GLU A 201 -37.41 6.26 28.68
C GLU A 201 -38.66 6.83 28.01
N THR A 202 -38.69 6.88 26.67
CA THR A 202 -39.87 7.35 25.93
C THR A 202 -41.09 6.44 26.13
N VAL A 203 -40.91 5.12 26.12
CA VAL A 203 -41.98 4.14 26.36
C VAL A 203 -42.52 4.31 27.77
N LYS A 204 -41.64 4.47 28.77
CA LYS A 204 -42.06 4.71 30.16
C LYS A 204 -42.86 6.01 30.31
N ALA A 205 -42.41 7.08 29.65
CA ALA A 205 -43.12 8.36 29.66
C ALA A 205 -44.50 8.28 28.97
N LEU A 206 -44.59 7.55 27.85
CA LEU A 206 -45.86 7.31 27.15
C LEU A 206 -46.80 6.43 27.97
N MET A 207 -46.31 5.36 28.60
CA MET A 207 -47.12 4.53 29.50
C MET A 207 -47.68 5.34 30.66
N ALA A 208 -46.87 6.15 31.33
CA ALA A 208 -47.35 7.04 32.40
C ALA A 208 -48.41 8.05 31.92
N ARG A 209 -48.30 8.53 30.67
CA ARG A 209 -49.27 9.44 30.07
C ARG A 209 -50.59 8.77 29.69
N VAL A 210 -50.53 7.53 29.21
CA VAL A 210 -51.71 6.70 28.90
C VAL A 210 -52.43 6.30 30.20
N GLU A 211 -51.70 5.93 31.25
CA GLU A 211 -52.27 5.65 32.57
C GLU A 211 -52.89 6.89 33.23
N GLY A 212 -52.31 8.08 33.01
CA GLY A 212 -52.87 9.36 33.43
C GLY A 212 -54.10 9.83 32.63
N GLN A 213 -54.40 9.19 31.49
CA GLN A 213 -55.56 9.49 30.63
C GLN A 213 -56.58 8.33 30.64
N ALA A 214 -56.96 7.83 31.81
CA ALA A 214 -58.20 7.02 31.95
C ALA A 214 -59.44 7.94 32.07
N PRO A 215 -60.61 7.56 31.48
CA PRO A 215 -61.60 8.51 31.00
C PRO A 215 -62.46 9.15 32.09
N ALA A 216 -62.31 10.46 32.27
CA ALA A 216 -63.27 11.32 32.97
C ALA A 216 -64.40 11.74 32.01
N THR A 217 -65.40 10.88 31.79
CA THR A 217 -66.64 11.27 31.10
C THR A 217 -67.90 10.71 31.79
N LYS A 218 -68.50 11.57 32.65
CA LYS A 218 -69.93 11.79 32.98
C LYS A 218 -70.75 10.56 33.49
N ALA A 219 -71.56 10.65 34.55
CA ALA A 219 -72.67 11.58 34.67
C ALA A 219 -73.14 11.82 36.12
N LYS A 220 -73.47 13.10 36.34
CA LYS A 220 -74.12 13.72 37.50
C LYS A 220 -75.62 13.38 37.44
N GLY A 221 -76.08 12.46 38.30
CA GLY A 221 -77.50 12.20 38.56
C GLY A 221 -77.97 13.01 39.76
N THR A 222 -78.66 14.11 39.49
CA THR A 222 -79.41 14.90 40.49
C THR A 222 -80.79 14.28 40.70
N ALA A 223 -81.13 13.88 41.93
CA ALA A 223 -82.52 13.90 42.42
C ALA A 223 -82.53 13.81 43.96
N LYS A 224 -82.76 14.96 44.59
CA LYS A 224 -83.30 15.14 45.93
C LYS A 224 -84.82 15.02 45.79
N ASP A 225 -85.50 14.17 46.56
CA ASP A 225 -86.86 14.46 47.04
C ASP A 225 -87.25 13.52 48.20
N ASP A 226 -88.11 14.06 49.06
CA ASP A 226 -88.36 13.70 50.44
C ASP A 226 -89.35 12.53 50.63
N GLY A 227 -89.32 11.86 51.79
CA GLY A 227 -90.21 10.71 52.03
C GLY A 227 -90.19 10.12 53.44
N LYS A 228 -90.61 10.92 54.41
CA LYS A 228 -90.94 10.58 55.79
C LYS A 228 -92.12 9.58 55.87
N ALA A 229 -91.94 8.44 56.56
CA ALA A 229 -92.88 7.81 57.51
C ALA A 229 -92.41 6.38 57.85
#